data_AF-A0A0N0UYE1-F1
#
_entry.id   AF-A0A0N0UYE1-F1
#
_cell.length_a   1.000
_cell.length_b   1.000
_cell.length_c   1.000
_cell.angle_alpha   90.00
_cell.angle_beta   90.00
_cell.angle_gamma   90.00
#
_symmetry.space_group_name_H-M   'P 1'
#
loop_
_entity.id
_entity.type
_entity.pdbx_description
1 polymer ?
#
loop_
_entity_poly.entity_id
_entity_poly.type
_entity_poly.pdbx_seq_one_letter_code
_entity_poly.pdbx_strand_id
1 'polypeptide(L)' 'MKIPAIKELVENQPLETLRMAEEALINEETPQIAIKGDDEGEQLTHTIAAIWIIEKMQEEQLEFKDALRKYTEMVRGCIN' A
#
# COMPACT_ATOMS: atom_id res chain seq x y z
N MET A 1 6.83 3.58 -7.71
CA MET A 1 6.02 3.93 -6.52
C MET A 1 5.42 5.32 -6.66
N LYS A 2 4.09 5.39 -6.73
CA LYS A 2 3.28 6.59 -6.96
C LYS A 2 2.45 6.90 -5.72
N ILE A 3 2.84 7.93 -4.98
CA ILE A 3 2.14 8.37 -3.76
C ILE A 3 0.64 8.61 -3.99
N PRO A 4 0.18 9.22 -5.10
CA PRO A 4 -1.26 9.39 -5.34
C PRO A 4 -2.04 8.08 -5.43
N ALA A 5 -1.43 7.01 -5.99
CA ALA A 5 -2.05 5.70 -6.08
C ALA A 5 -2.20 5.06 -4.69
N ILE A 6 -1.14 5.14 -3.86
CA ILE A 6 -1.16 4.64 -2.48
C ILE A 6 -2.23 5.39 -1.67
N LYS A 7 -2.29 6.72 -1.81
CA LYS A 7 -3.29 7.54 -1.12
C LYS A 7 -4.72 7.12 -1.47
N GLU A 8 -5.00 6.90 -2.76
CA GLU A 8 -6.31 6.45 -3.22
C GLU A 8 -6.70 5.09 -2.62
N LEU A 9 -5.76 4.15 -2.51
CA LEU A 9 -5.99 2.86 -1.87
C LEU A 9 -6.32 3.02 -0.37
N VAL A 10 -5.54 3.83 0.36
CA VAL A 10 -5.75 4.06 1.79
C VAL A 10 -7.09 4.74 2.10
N GLU A 11 -7.52 5.67 1.25
CA GLU A 11 -8.76 6.43 1.49
C GLU A 11 -10.03 5.67 1.09
N ASN A 12 -9.95 4.75 0.12
CA ASN A 12 -11.15 4.17 -0.51
C ASN A 12 -11.30 2.66 -0.33
N GLN A 13 -10.27 1.96 0.14
CA GLN A 13 -10.31 0.50 0.27
C GLN A 13 -10.16 0.08 1.74
N PRO A 14 -10.98 -0.86 2.23
CA PRO A 14 -10.78 -1.43 3.54
C PRO A 14 -9.52 -2.32 3.53
N LEU A 15 -8.89 -2.47 4.70
CA LEU A 15 -7.66 -3.25 4.87
C LEU A 15 -7.79 -4.68 4.34
N GLU A 16 -8.93 -5.34 4.58
CA GLU A 16 -9.19 -6.70 4.10
C GLU A 16 -9.20 -6.80 2.57
N THR A 17 -9.82 -5.85 1.88
CA THR A 17 -9.81 -5.80 0.40
C THR A 17 -8.40 -5.64 -0.16
N LEU A 18 -7.56 -4.84 0.51
CA LEU A 18 -6.17 -4.67 0.10
C LEU A 18 -5.35 -5.95 0.33
N ARG A 19 -5.58 -6.68 1.43
CA ARG A 19 -4.96 -7.99 1.68
C ARG A 19 -5.34 -9.02 0.62
N MET A 20 -6.60 -9.05 0.21
CA MET A 20 -7.04 -9.92 -0.90
C MET A 20 -6.39 -9.51 -2.23
N ALA A 21 -6.23 -8.21 -2.48
CA ALA A 21 -5.57 -7.74 -3.69
C ALA A 21 -4.07 -8.05 -3.71
N GLU A 22 -3.40 -7.96 -2.55
CA GLU A 22 -2.02 -8.40 -2.35
C GLU A 22 -1.86 -9.88 -2.69
N GLU A 23 -2.73 -10.74 -2.15
CA GLU A 23 -2.70 -12.19 -2.43
C GLU A 23 -2.92 -12.48 -3.92
N ALA A 24 -3.90 -11.85 -4.55
CA ALA A 24 -4.15 -12.01 -5.99
C ALA A 24 -2.91 -11.62 -6.82
N LEU A 25 -2.28 -10.48 -6.53
CA LEU A 25 -1.09 -10.03 -7.23
C LEU A 25 0.12 -10.95 -7.04
N ILE A 26 0.27 -11.56 -5.85
CA ILE A 26 1.33 -12.55 -5.58
C ILE A 26 1.10 -13.84 -6.38
N ASN A 27 -0.16 -14.22 -6.57
CA ASN A 27 -0.54 -15.41 -7.33
C ASN A 27 -0.64 -15.18 -8.84
N GLU A 28 -0.23 -14.00 -9.34
CA GLU A 28 -0.39 -13.58 -10.74
C GLU A 28 -1.87 -13.60 -11.21
N GLU A 29 -2.79 -13.38 -10.27
CA GLU A 29 -4.22 -13.28 -10.49
C GLU A 29 -4.66 -11.80 -10.58
N THR A 30 -5.82 -11.58 -11.21
CA THR A 30 -6.39 -10.22 -11.30
C THR A 30 -7.02 -9.82 -9.96
N PRO A 31 -6.55 -8.74 -9.30
CA PRO A 31 -7.16 -8.26 -8.07
C PRO A 31 -8.58 -7.74 -8.31
N GLN A 32 -9.45 -7.90 -7.30
CA GLN A 32 -10.84 -7.45 -7.36
C GLN A 32 -11.03 -5.92 -7.43
N ILE A 33 -9.96 -5.17 -7.15
CA ILE A 33 -9.93 -3.71 -7.20
C ILE A 33 -8.95 -3.23 -8.27
N ALA A 34 -9.28 -2.10 -8.90
CA ALA A 34 -8.36 -1.43 -9.80
C ALA A 34 -7.23 -0.78 -8.99
N ILE A 35 -6.00 -1.23 -9.23
CA ILE A 35 -4.79 -0.68 -8.61
C ILE A 35 -3.99 0.03 -9.69
N LYS A 36 -3.73 1.33 -9.49
CA LYS A 36 -2.88 2.10 -10.43
C LYS A 36 -1.43 1.65 -10.30
N GLY A 37 -0.77 1.36 -11.42
CA GLY A 37 0.64 1.04 -11.52
C GLY A 37 1.02 0.83 -12.99
N ASP A 38 2.29 1.06 -13.35
CA ASP A 38 2.77 0.81 -14.73
C ASP A 38 2.86 -0.69 -15.05
N ASP A 39 3.07 -1.52 -14.03
CA ASP A 39 3.16 -2.98 -14.10
C ASP A 39 2.66 -3.62 -12.79
N GLU A 40 2.53 -4.95 -12.78
CA GLU A 40 2.06 -5.73 -11.63
C GLU A 40 2.97 -5.58 -10.40
N GLY A 41 4.29 -5.47 -10.60
CA GLY A 41 5.24 -5.25 -9.51
C GLY A 41 5.05 -3.89 -8.85
N GLU A 42 4.76 -2.85 -9.64
CA GLU A 42 4.39 -1.54 -9.13
C GLU A 42 3.02 -1.58 -8.42
N GLN A 43 2.02 -2.29 -8.95
CA GLN A 43 0.73 -2.46 -8.29
C GLN A 43 0.86 -3.17 -6.93
N LEU A 44 1.69 -4.23 -6.88
CA LEU A 44 2.00 -4.95 -5.64
C LEU A 44 2.69 -4.03 -4.63
N THR A 45 3.67 -3.26 -5.08
CA THR A 45 4.36 -2.28 -4.23
C THR A 45 3.39 -1.26 -3.63
N HIS A 46 2.44 -0.74 -4.42
CA HIS A 46 1.43 0.20 -3.92
C HIS A 46 0.49 -0.43 -2.90
N THR A 47 0.10 -1.68 -3.14
CA THR A 47 -0.81 -2.42 -2.26
C THR A 47 -0.16 -2.69 -0.91
N ILE A 48 1.08 -3.20 -0.91
CA ILE A 48 1.89 -3.41 0.30
C ILE A 48 2.07 -2.10 1.07
N ALA A 49 2.38 -1.00 0.38
CA ALA A 49 2.53 0.30 1.00
C ALA A 49 1.22 0.78 1.66
N ALA A 50 0.09 0.63 0.98
CA ALA A 50 -1.22 1.03 1.50
C ALA A 50 -1.61 0.23 2.75
N ILE A 51 -1.41 -1.10 2.73
CA ILE A 51 -1.62 -2.00 3.87
C ILE A 51 -0.80 -1.52 5.06
N TRP A 52 0.51 -1.36 4.88
CA TRP A 52 1.41 -0.95 5.95
C TRP A 52 1.03 0.41 6.56
N ILE A 53 0.63 1.36 5.71
CA ILE A 53 0.20 2.70 6.15
C ILE A 53 -1.07 2.61 6.99
N ILE A 54 -2.08 1.85 6.55
CA ILE A 54 -3.33 1.67 7.31
C ILE A 54 -3.04 1.04 8.68
N GLU A 55 -2.20 0.00 8.71
CA GLU A 55 -1.82 -0.67 9.96
C GLU A 55 -1.13 0.31 10.92
N LYS A 56 -0.22 1.14 10.42
CA LYS A 56 0.44 2.17 11.25
C LYS A 56 -0.47 3.30 11.67
N MET A 57 -1.41 3.72 10.85
CA MET A 57 -2.45 4.66 11.25
C MET A 57 -3.28 4.10 12.41
N GLN A 58 -3.62 2.82 12.39
CA GLN A 58 -4.41 2.17 13.44
C GLN A 58 -3.60 1.88 14.71
N GLU A 59 -2.40 1.34 14.58
CA GLU A 59 -1.52 0.98 15.71
C GLU A 59 -1.09 2.21 16.52
N GLU A 60 -0.71 3.29 15.82
CA GLU A 60 -0.12 4.48 16.43
C GLU A 60 -1.09 5.68 16.48
N GLN A 61 -2.34 5.52 16.02
CA GLN A 61 -3.33 6.60 15.89
C GLN A 61 -2.78 7.80 15.07
N LEU A 62 -2.12 7.50 13.96
CA LEU A 62 -1.50 8.48 13.07
C LEU A 62 -2.43 8.89 11.93
N GLU A 63 -2.23 10.12 11.45
CA GLU A 63 -2.78 10.56 10.18
C GLU A 63 -1.99 9.97 9.00
N PHE A 64 -2.62 9.89 7.82
CA PHE A 64 -1.99 9.34 6.61
C PHE A 64 -0.61 9.94 6.31
N LYS A 65 -0.43 11.26 6.49
CA LYS A 65 0.84 11.95 6.20
C LYS A 65 1.98 11.46 7.09
N ASP A 66 1.71 11.24 8.36
CA ASP A 66 2.72 10.79 9.33
C ASP A 66 3.08 9.32 9.09
N ALA A 67 2.07 8.47 8.84
CA ALA A 67 2.30 7.07 8.47
C ALA A 67 3.05 6.94 7.13
N LEU A 68 2.68 7.70 6.10
CA LEU A 68 3.40 7.74 4.82
C LEU A 68 4.86 8.16 5.00
N ARG A 69 5.12 9.18 5.82
CA ARG A 69 6.50 9.61 6.11
C ARG A 69 7.30 8.46 6.71
N LYS A 70 6.77 7.80 7.74
CA LYS A 70 7.42 6.64 8.37
C LYS A 70 7.68 5.51 7.38
N TYR A 71 6.72 5.23 6.50
CA TYR A 71 6.90 4.23 5.44
C TYR A 71 8.08 4.60 4.52
N THR A 72 8.15 5.84 4.05
CA THR A 72 9.24 6.29 3.18
C THR A 72 10.60 6.29 3.87
N GLU A 73 10.65 6.57 5.18
CA GLU A 73 11.87 6.48 6.00
C GLU A 73 12.31 5.01 6.15
N MET A 74 11.38 4.10 6.40
CA MET A 74 11.64 2.66 6.52
C MET A 74 12.18 2.08 5.20
N VAL A 75 11.53 2.33 4.06
CA VAL A 75 11.99 1.84 2.75
C VAL A 75 13.39 2.37 2.42
N ARG A 76 13.67 3.64 2.72
CA ARG A 76 15.01 4.22 2.51
C ARG A 76 16.07 3.63 3.44
N GLY A 77 15.71 3.35 4.70
CA GLY A 77 16.61 2.76 5.69
C GLY A 77 16.94 1.28 5.44
N CYS A 78 16.10 0.58 4.67
CA CYS A 78 16.34 -0.81 4.24
C CYS A 78 17.29 -0.95 3.04
N ILE A 79 17.68 0.16 2.40
CA ILE A 79 18.72 0.20 1.35
C ILE A 79 20.05 0.55 2.02
N ASN A 80 20.69 -0.41 2.67
CA ASN A 80 22.06 -0.31 3.20
C ASN A 80 22.88 -1.51 2.78
#